data_AF-A0A4Q0SC36-F1
#
_entry.id   AF-A0A4Q0SC36-F1
#
_cell.length_a   1.000
_cell.length_b   1.000
_cell.length_c   1.000
_cell.angle_alpha   90.00
_cell.angle_beta   90.00
_cell.angle_gamma   90.00
#
_symmetry.space_group_name_H-M   'P 1'
#
loop_
_entity.id
_entity.type
_entity.pdbx_description
1 polymer ?
#
loop_
_entity_poly.entity_id
_entity_poly.type
_entity_poly.pdbx_seq_one_letter_code
_entity_poly.pdbx_strand_id
1 'polypeptide(L)'
;MIAPAAAANEPDPVFATIERHRELSDRLSAATAVSAKILDGPEFEAADAISAARAEELGEYAETLLCTEPTTIEGAVVLTRYVANLGAWQMPVDDGYDDEGEVADTPNNWQQVFLDTLADALDNIRARG
;
A
#
# COMPACT_ATOMS: atom_id res chain seq x y z
N MET A 1 -12.36 22.38 39.16
CA MET A 1 -12.19 22.54 37.69
C MET A 1 -11.12 21.57 37.26
N ILE A 2 -11.48 20.53 36.51
CA ILE A 2 -10.55 19.53 35.99
C ILE A 2 -10.15 20.03 34.60
N ALA A 3 -8.85 20.21 34.35
CA ALA A 3 -8.34 20.54 33.03
C ALA A 3 -8.64 19.39 32.05
N PRO A 4 -8.98 19.65 30.78
CA PRO A 4 -9.21 18.59 29.81
C PRO A 4 -7.94 17.76 29.67
N ALA A 5 -8.08 16.44 29.82
CA ALA A 5 -7.02 15.48 29.59
C ALA A 5 -6.46 15.71 28.18
N ALA A 6 -5.14 15.93 28.09
CA ALA A 6 -4.41 15.95 26.83
C ALA A 6 -4.86 14.75 25.98
N ALA A 7 -5.24 15.02 24.72
CA ALA A 7 -5.50 13.98 23.74
C ALA A 7 -4.33 12.97 23.82
N ALA A 8 -4.63 11.75 24.24
CA ALA A 8 -3.64 10.68 24.27
C ALA A 8 -3.10 10.55 22.84
N ASN A 9 -1.78 10.61 22.68
CA ASN A 9 -1.08 10.44 21.40
C ASN A 9 -1.61 9.20 20.66
N GLU A 10 -2.53 9.38 19.74
CA GLU A 10 -2.93 8.31 18.84
C GLU A 10 -1.68 7.93 18.01
N PRO A 11 -1.36 6.62 17.91
CA PRO A 11 -0.28 6.16 17.07
C PRO A 11 -0.49 6.65 15.63
N ASP A 12 0.60 7.01 14.95
CA ASP A 12 0.54 7.45 13.56
C ASP A 12 -0.16 6.38 12.69
N PRO A 13 -1.19 6.73 11.90
CA PRO A 13 -1.97 5.77 11.10
C PRO A 13 -1.12 4.98 10.10
N VAL A 14 0.05 5.50 9.73
CA VAL A 14 1.03 4.81 8.89
C VAL A 14 1.40 3.44 9.44
N PHE A 15 1.54 3.27 10.76
CA PHE A 15 2.01 2.00 11.32
C PHE A 15 1.03 0.86 11.05
N ALA A 16 -0.26 1.09 11.29
CA ALA A 16 -1.30 0.09 11.02
C ALA A 16 -1.40 -0.23 9.52
N THR A 17 -1.27 0.80 8.68
CA THR A 17 -1.34 0.65 7.22
C THR A 17 -0.17 -0.16 6.68
N ILE A 18 1.05 0.09 7.18
CA ILE A 18 2.23 -0.70 6.82
C ILE A 18 2.07 -2.16 7.23
N GLU A 19 1.61 -2.43 8.45
CA GLU A 19 1.41 -3.80 8.94
C GLU A 19 0.41 -4.55 8.06
N ARG A 20 -0.71 -3.92 7.72
CA ARG A 20 -1.71 -4.53 6.84
C ARG A 20 -1.17 -4.80 5.44
N HIS A 21 -0.44 -3.86 4.86
CA HIS A 21 0.17 -4.06 3.54
C HIS A 21 1.20 -5.22 3.55
N ARG A 22 1.99 -5.35 4.63
CA ARG A 22 2.93 -6.48 4.80
C ARG A 22 2.18 -7.81 4.86
N GLU A 23 1.11 -7.87 5.66
CA GLU A 23 0.28 -9.07 5.77
C GLU A 23 -0.28 -9.50 4.39
N LEU A 24 -0.76 -8.55 3.59
CA LEU A 24 -1.26 -8.82 2.24
C LEU A 24 -0.16 -9.31 1.30
N SER A 25 1.02 -8.67 1.36
CA SER A 25 2.19 -9.08 0.59
C SER A 25 2.63 -10.52 0.93
N ASP A 26 2.63 -10.88 2.21
CA ASP A 26 2.97 -12.22 2.69
C ASP A 26 1.93 -13.25 2.25
N ARG A 27 0.63 -12.89 2.28
CA ARG A 27 -0.46 -13.75 1.81
C ARG A 27 -0.37 -14.03 0.32
N LEU A 28 -0.06 -13.02 -0.51
CA LEU A 28 0.18 -13.21 -1.94
C LEU A 28 1.42 -14.08 -2.17
N SER A 29 2.53 -13.77 -1.50
CA SER A 29 3.77 -14.55 -1.62
C SER A 29 3.55 -16.03 -1.30
N ALA A 30 2.78 -16.32 -0.24
CA ALA A 30 2.42 -17.68 0.14
C ALA A 30 1.54 -18.36 -0.92
N ALA A 31 0.56 -17.65 -1.49
CA ALA A 31 -0.31 -18.18 -2.55
C ALA A 31 0.48 -18.50 -3.84
N THR A 32 1.33 -17.57 -4.29
CA THR A 32 2.19 -17.78 -5.47
C THR A 32 3.19 -18.92 -5.25
N ALA A 33 3.70 -19.10 -4.04
CA ALA A 33 4.58 -20.23 -3.71
C ALA A 33 3.87 -21.59 -3.76
N VAL A 34 2.53 -21.63 -3.66
CA VAL A 34 1.72 -22.84 -3.85
C VAL A 34 1.53 -23.11 -5.33
N SER A 35 1.06 -22.12 -6.10
CA SER A 35 0.81 -22.29 -7.54
C SER A 35 2.09 -22.67 -8.29
N ALA A 36 3.25 -22.11 -7.93
CA ALA A 36 4.54 -22.43 -8.52
C ALA A 36 4.99 -23.90 -8.38
N LYS A 37 4.35 -24.70 -7.51
CA LYS A 37 4.65 -26.13 -7.31
C LYS A 37 3.76 -27.05 -8.14
N ILE A 38 2.73 -26.50 -8.79
CA ILE A 38 1.75 -27.23 -9.57
C ILE A 38 2.07 -27.00 -11.04
N LEU A 39 2.15 -28.07 -11.83
CA LEU A 39 2.62 -27.97 -13.22
C LEU A 39 1.56 -27.36 -14.14
N ASP A 40 0.34 -27.87 -14.10
CA ASP A 40 -0.81 -27.46 -14.90
C ASP A 40 -2.06 -28.23 -14.40
N GLY A 41 -3.25 -27.89 -14.91
CA GLY A 41 -4.50 -28.59 -14.66
C GLY A 41 -5.43 -27.87 -13.67
N PRO A 42 -6.58 -28.47 -13.32
CA PRO A 42 -7.59 -27.84 -12.49
C PRO A 42 -7.08 -27.35 -11.12
N GLU A 43 -6.11 -28.05 -10.55
CA GLU A 43 -5.45 -27.67 -9.29
C GLU A 43 -4.55 -26.45 -9.46
N PHE A 44 -3.91 -26.28 -10.62
CA PHE A 44 -3.14 -25.08 -10.95
C PHE A 44 -4.08 -23.89 -11.09
N GLU A 45 -5.14 -24.02 -11.89
CA GLU A 45 -6.16 -22.96 -12.09
C GLU A 45 -6.78 -22.51 -10.77
N ALA A 46 -7.09 -23.46 -9.87
CA ALA A 46 -7.61 -23.13 -8.55
C ALA A 46 -6.59 -22.38 -7.68
N ALA A 47 -5.31 -22.77 -7.73
CA ALA A 47 -4.25 -22.07 -7.01
C ALA A 47 -3.96 -20.68 -7.60
N ASP A 48 -3.99 -20.57 -8.93
CA ASP A 48 -3.77 -19.33 -9.66
C ASP A 48 -4.87 -18.31 -9.37
N ALA A 49 -6.13 -18.74 -9.38
CA ALA A 49 -7.28 -17.90 -9.00
C ALA A 49 -7.15 -17.36 -7.57
N ILE A 50 -6.59 -18.15 -6.64
CA ILE A 50 -6.32 -17.68 -5.27
C ILE A 50 -5.21 -16.62 -5.29
N SER A 51 -4.10 -16.83 -6.00
CA SER A 51 -3.05 -15.80 -6.10
C SER A 51 -3.56 -14.54 -6.78
N ALA A 52 -4.36 -14.64 -7.84
CA ALA A 52 -4.95 -13.50 -8.52
C ALA A 52 -5.82 -12.66 -7.57
N ALA A 53 -6.72 -13.30 -6.81
CA ALA A 53 -7.55 -12.60 -5.81
C ALA A 53 -6.72 -11.94 -4.69
N ARG A 54 -5.55 -12.50 -4.33
CA ARG A 54 -4.65 -11.86 -3.36
C ARG A 54 -3.83 -10.73 -3.96
N ALA A 55 -3.52 -10.80 -5.26
CA ALA A 55 -2.85 -9.73 -5.98
C ALA A 55 -3.77 -8.50 -6.10
N GLU A 56 -5.05 -8.72 -6.41
CA GLU A 56 -6.08 -7.68 -6.42
C GLU A 56 -6.21 -7.03 -5.03
N GLU A 57 -6.38 -7.83 -3.97
CA GLU A 57 -6.48 -7.32 -2.57
C GLU A 57 -5.23 -6.50 -2.16
N LEU A 58 -4.03 -6.91 -2.61
CA LEU A 58 -2.79 -6.17 -2.37
C LEU A 58 -2.75 -4.85 -3.16
N GLY A 59 -3.13 -4.89 -4.45
CA GLY A 59 -3.15 -3.72 -5.33
C GLY A 59 -4.08 -2.62 -4.82
N GLU A 60 -5.33 -2.97 -4.50
CA GLU A 60 -6.31 -2.04 -3.92
C GLU A 60 -5.81 -1.42 -2.61
N TYR A 61 -5.19 -2.23 -1.74
CA TYR A 61 -4.68 -1.73 -0.47
C TYR A 61 -3.40 -0.91 -0.62
N ALA A 62 -2.62 -1.13 -1.67
CA ALA A 62 -1.42 -0.33 -1.94
C ALA A 62 -1.79 1.13 -2.27
N GLU A 63 -2.94 1.39 -2.89
CA GLU A 63 -3.47 2.76 -3.02
C GLU A 63 -3.75 3.40 -1.65
N THR A 64 -4.34 2.64 -0.73
CA THR A 64 -4.57 3.11 0.65
C THR A 64 -3.24 3.43 1.34
N LEU A 65 -2.21 2.60 1.16
CA LEU A 65 -0.86 2.86 1.68
C LEU A 65 -0.29 4.19 1.16
N LEU A 66 -0.44 4.45 -0.14
CA LEU A 66 0.10 5.64 -0.80
C LEU A 66 -0.59 6.93 -0.34
N CYS A 67 -1.90 6.86 -0.09
CA CYS A 67 -2.73 7.99 0.35
C CYS A 67 -2.79 8.17 1.88
N THR A 68 -2.07 7.36 2.66
CA THR A 68 -2.07 7.49 4.11
C THR A 68 -1.17 8.64 4.54
N GLU A 69 -1.78 9.72 5.04
CA GLU A 69 -1.06 10.87 5.56
C GLU A 69 -0.38 10.56 6.91
N PRO A 70 0.96 10.61 7.00
CA PRO A 70 1.64 10.58 8.30
C PRO A 70 1.26 11.80 9.14
N THR A 71 1.01 11.58 10.42
CA THR A 71 0.69 12.66 11.37
C THR A 71 1.91 13.11 12.18
N THR A 72 3.04 12.42 12.03
CA THR A 72 4.31 12.67 12.69
C THR A 72 5.50 12.59 11.72
N ILE A 73 6.61 13.27 12.05
CA ILE A 73 7.86 13.15 11.26
C ILE A 73 8.40 11.71 11.29
N GLU A 74 8.24 11.01 12.41
CA GLU A 74 8.62 9.60 12.52
C GLU A 74 7.81 8.73 11.55
N GLY A 75 6.49 8.91 11.52
CA GLY A 75 5.60 8.23 10.57
C GLY A 75 6.00 8.51 9.12
N ALA A 76 6.29 9.76 8.76
CA ALA A 76 6.73 10.12 7.41
C ALA A 76 8.05 9.42 7.01
N VAL A 77 9.02 9.36 7.92
CA VAL A 77 10.30 8.66 7.69
C VAL A 77 10.08 7.16 7.54
N VAL A 78 9.25 6.56 8.39
CA VAL A 78 8.95 5.12 8.34
C VAL A 78 8.22 4.77 7.05
N LEU A 79 7.21 5.53 6.65
CA LEU A 79 6.47 5.33 5.40
C LEU A 79 7.39 5.42 4.19
N THR A 80 8.21 6.48 4.11
CA THR A 80 9.17 6.69 3.01
C THR A 80 10.15 5.53 2.90
N ARG A 81 10.73 5.09 4.02
CA ARG A 81 11.66 3.95 4.02
C ARG A 81 10.96 2.66 3.65
N TYR A 82 9.71 2.47 4.07
CA TYR A 82 8.97 1.27 3.74
C TYR A 82 8.69 1.20 2.24
N VAL A 83 8.08 2.24 1.66
CA VAL A 83 7.77 2.32 0.22
C VAL A 83 9.04 2.18 -0.63
N ALA A 84 10.15 2.81 -0.24
CA ALA A 84 11.42 2.71 -0.97
C ALA A 84 12.03 1.28 -0.98
N ASN A 85 11.59 0.39 -0.08
CA ASN A 85 12.05 -0.99 0.00
C ASN A 85 11.07 -2.00 -0.61
N LEU A 86 9.91 -1.56 -1.10
CA LEU A 86 8.92 -2.45 -1.72
C LEU A 86 9.39 -2.89 -3.11
N GLY A 87 9.09 -4.14 -3.46
CA GLY A 87 9.26 -4.64 -4.81
C GLY A 87 8.16 -4.13 -5.74
N ALA A 88 8.43 -4.07 -7.05
CA ALA A 88 7.46 -3.60 -8.04
C ALA A 88 6.11 -4.36 -8.00
N TRP A 89 6.14 -5.66 -7.69
CA TRP A 89 4.94 -6.51 -7.56
C TRP A 89 4.07 -6.18 -6.35
N GLN A 90 4.57 -5.39 -5.40
CA GLN A 90 3.85 -4.97 -4.20
C GLN A 90 3.20 -3.60 -4.35
N MET A 91 3.46 -2.90 -5.45
CA MET A 91 2.90 -1.59 -5.75
C MET A 91 1.72 -1.75 -6.73
N PRO A 92 0.82 -0.76 -6.82
CA PRO A 92 -0.20 -0.76 -7.85
C PRO A 92 0.46 -0.94 -9.23
N VAL A 93 -0.13 -1.80 -10.04
CA VAL A 93 0.39 -2.11 -11.37
C VAL A 93 0.17 -0.86 -12.23
N ASP A 94 1.25 -0.32 -12.78
CA ASP A 94 1.20 0.61 -13.90
C ASP A 94 1.18 -0.25 -15.16
N ASP A 95 0.01 -0.79 -15.52
CA ASP A 95 -0.13 -1.50 -16.79
C ASP A 95 -0.22 -0.52 -17.98
N GLY A 96 -0.31 0.79 -17.69
CA GLY A 96 -0.44 1.84 -18.70
C GLY A 96 -1.78 1.79 -19.41
N TYR A 97 -2.75 1.05 -18.87
CA TYR A 97 -4.11 0.96 -19.38
C TYR A 97 -5.10 1.49 -18.34
N ASP A 98 -6.23 2.04 -18.80
CA ASP A 98 -7.35 2.35 -17.92
C ASP A 98 -8.24 1.10 -17.69
N ASP A 99 -9.28 1.24 -16.87
CA ASP A 99 -10.26 0.18 -16.59
C ASP A 99 -10.98 -0.34 -17.86
N GLU A 100 -10.87 0.39 -18.98
CA GLU A 100 -11.46 0.07 -20.28
C GLU A 100 -10.46 -0.64 -21.22
N GLY A 101 -9.20 -0.78 -20.80
CA GLY A 101 -8.12 -1.39 -21.57
C GLY A 101 -7.53 -0.47 -22.64
N GLU A 102 -7.83 0.82 -22.61
CA GLU A 102 -7.19 1.82 -23.47
C GLU A 102 -5.90 2.33 -22.84
N VAL A 103 -4.95 2.79 -23.65
CA VAL A 103 -3.72 3.37 -23.13
C VAL A 103 -4.08 4.58 -22.28
N ALA A 104 -3.80 4.52 -20.99
CA ALA A 104 -4.12 5.60 -20.08
C ALA A 104 -3.36 6.86 -20.50
N ASP A 105 -4.08 7.98 -20.65
CA ASP A 105 -3.50 9.31 -20.94
C ASP A 105 -2.46 9.72 -19.88
N THR A 106 -2.56 9.16 -18.68
CA THR A 106 -1.57 9.21 -17.61
C THR A 106 -1.37 7.82 -17.04
N PRO A 107 -0.19 7.18 -17.22
CA PRO A 107 0.15 5.95 -16.51
C PRO A 107 -0.01 6.14 -15.01
N ASN A 108 -0.26 5.05 -14.28
CA ASN A 108 -0.57 5.07 -12.85
C ASN A 108 0.70 5.49 -12.07
N ASN A 109 0.91 6.81 -11.94
CA ASN A 109 2.10 7.40 -11.36
C ASN A 109 1.99 7.46 -9.84
N TRP A 110 1.94 6.28 -9.22
CA TRP A 110 1.84 6.15 -7.78
C TRP A 110 2.95 6.90 -7.04
N GLN A 111 4.11 7.11 -7.66
CA GLN A 111 5.18 7.91 -7.09
C GLN A 111 4.77 9.37 -6.90
N GLN A 112 4.04 9.95 -7.87
CA GLN A 112 3.48 11.31 -7.71
C GLN A 112 2.46 11.35 -6.59
N VAL A 113 1.49 10.43 -6.57
CA VAL A 113 0.48 10.34 -5.50
C VAL A 113 1.13 10.25 -4.12
N PHE A 114 2.16 9.43 -4.00
CA PHE A 114 2.92 9.27 -2.77
C PHE A 114 3.64 10.55 -2.34
N LEU A 115 4.33 11.21 -3.28
CA LEU A 115 5.09 12.42 -2.99
C LEU A 115 4.18 13.60 -2.65
N ASP A 116 3.05 13.73 -3.32
CA ASP A 116 2.03 14.75 -3.03
C ASP A 116 1.43 14.52 -1.63
N THR A 117 1.03 13.28 -1.32
CA THR A 117 0.54 12.91 0.02
C THR A 117 1.57 13.22 1.12
N LEU A 118 2.84 12.89 0.89
CA LEU A 118 3.92 13.22 1.83
C LEU A 118 4.12 14.73 1.98
N ALA A 119 4.06 15.49 0.88
CA ALA A 119 4.22 16.94 0.91
C ALA A 119 3.11 17.60 1.75
N ASP A 120 1.86 17.24 1.48
CA ASP A 120 0.69 17.74 2.21
C ASP A 120 0.77 17.37 3.70
N ALA A 121 1.14 16.13 4.01
CA ALA A 121 1.30 15.68 5.39
C ALA A 121 2.41 16.44 6.12
N LEU A 122 3.55 16.71 5.48
CA LEU A 122 4.65 17.47 6.07
C LEU A 122 4.27 18.93 6.34
N ASP A 123 3.51 19.56 5.42
CA ASP A 123 2.96 20.90 5.63
C ASP A 123 1.97 20.92 6.81
N ASN A 124 1.11 19.90 6.92
CA ASN A 124 0.19 19.74 8.03
C ASN A 124 0.91 19.55 9.37
N ILE A 125 1.97 18.73 9.41
CA ILE A 125 2.80 18.53 10.61
C ILE A 125 3.46 19.85 11.02
N ARG A 126 4.03 20.58 10.05
CA ARG A 126 4.66 21.88 10.27
C ARG A 126 3.67 22.91 10.83
N ALA A 127 2.43 22.93 10.35
CA ALA A 127 1.41 23.87 10.81
C ALA A 127 0.93 23.58 12.26
N ARG A 128 1.15 22.35 12.76
CA ARG A 128 0.74 21.90 14.09
C ARG A 128 1.83 22.08 15.17
N GLY A 129 3.10 22.21 14.78
CA GLY A 129 4.26 22.36 15.68
C GLY A 129 4.66 23.81 15.91
#